data_AF-A0A1Z9HZF3-F1
#
_entry.id   AF-A0A1Z9HZF3-F1
#
_cell.length_a   1.000
_cell.length_b   1.000
_cell.length_c   1.000
_cell.angle_alpha   90.00
_cell.angle_beta   90.00
_cell.angle_gamma   90.00
#
_symmetry.space_group_name_H-M   'P 1'
#
loop_
_entity.id
_entity.type
_entity.pdbx_description
1 polymer ?
#
loop_
_entity_poly.entity_id
_entity_poly.type
_entity_poly.pdbx_seq_one_letter_code
_entity_poly.pdbx_strand_id
1 'polypeptide(L)'
;MSKSKFFAEITREAIFRFTNQEIPYQTNVITQKVIRTKSVKIYQNLVVKNKNQQRIIIGKSGKMLKLIGQYSRKQLEEILKSKVHLFLNVIVGN
;
A
#
# COMPACT_ATOMS: atom_id res chain seq x y z
N MET A 1 6.23 14.25 -11.06
CA MET A 1 5.99 13.47 -9.83
C MET A 1 7.01 12.33 -9.75
N SER A 2 7.70 12.12 -8.61
CA SER A 2 8.66 10.99 -8.49
C SER A 2 7.93 9.64 -8.59
N LYS A 3 8.55 8.63 -9.25
CA LYS A 3 8.01 7.26 -9.38
C LYS A 3 7.60 6.67 -8.02
N SER A 4 8.34 6.98 -6.95
CA SER A 4 8.04 6.53 -5.59
C SER A 4 6.74 7.11 -5.03
N LYS A 5 6.44 8.38 -5.33
CA LYS A 5 5.18 9.02 -4.94
C LYS A 5 4.01 8.39 -5.70
N PHE A 6 4.16 8.18 -7.01
CA PHE A 6 3.13 7.55 -7.83
C PHE A 6 2.69 6.17 -7.30
N PHE A 7 3.64 5.29 -6.97
CA PHE A 7 3.30 3.97 -6.40
C PHE A 7 2.60 4.09 -5.04
N ALA A 8 2.96 5.09 -4.24
CA ALA A 8 2.31 5.35 -2.98
C ALA A 8 0.86 5.84 -3.17
N GLU A 9 0.59 6.69 -4.17
CA GLU A 9 -0.76 7.14 -4.52
C GLU A 9 -1.69 5.96 -4.83
N ILE A 10 -1.23 5.01 -5.66
CA ILE A 10 -2.04 3.84 -6.05
C ILE A 10 -2.45 3.03 -4.82
N THR A 11 -1.52 2.81 -3.87
CA THR A 11 -1.86 2.12 -2.63
C THR A 11 -2.73 2.96 -1.71
N ARG A 12 -2.59 4.28 -1.69
CA ARG A 12 -3.50 5.13 -0.90
C ARG A 12 -4.93 5.11 -1.44
N GLU A 13 -5.10 5.12 -2.76
CA GLU A 13 -6.42 4.96 -3.39
C GLU A 13 -7.06 3.62 -2.98
N ALA A 14 -6.27 2.54 -2.95
CA ALA A 14 -6.73 1.24 -2.47
C ALA A 14 -7.17 1.29 -1.00
N ILE A 15 -6.38 1.92 -0.13
CA ILE A 15 -6.73 2.12 1.29
C ILE A 15 -8.05 2.90 1.40
N PHE A 16 -8.19 4.00 0.66
CA PHE A 16 -9.40 4.82 0.63
C PHE A 16 -10.63 3.98 0.23
N ARG A 17 -10.51 3.25 -0.87
CA ARG A 17 -11.57 2.40 -1.44
C ARG A 17 -12.09 1.35 -0.46
N PHE A 18 -11.23 0.73 0.34
CA PHE A 18 -11.62 -0.41 1.16
C PHE A 18 -11.85 -0.09 2.64
N THR A 19 -11.40 1.06 3.13
CA THR A 19 -11.56 1.40 4.55
C THR A 19 -12.72 2.34 4.85
N ASN A 20 -13.26 3.11 3.90
CA ASN A 20 -14.46 3.97 4.04
C ASN A 20 -14.60 4.72 5.39
N GLN A 21 -13.48 5.03 6.04
CA GLN A 21 -13.38 5.62 7.38
C GLN A 21 -12.48 6.86 7.31
N GLU A 22 -12.26 7.56 8.41
CA GLU A 22 -11.30 8.70 8.46
C GLU A 22 -9.82 8.27 8.34
N ILE A 23 -9.54 6.97 8.38
CA ILE A 23 -8.21 6.37 8.38
C ILE A 23 -7.35 6.65 7.12
N PRO A 24 -7.89 6.65 5.88
CA PRO A 24 -7.14 6.95 4.67
C PRO A 24 -6.40 8.28 4.72
N TYR A 25 -7.01 9.31 5.32
CA TYR A 25 -6.43 10.64 5.43
C TYR A 25 -5.27 10.69 6.43
N GLN A 26 -5.26 9.78 7.40
CA GLN A 26 -4.23 9.70 8.43
C GLN A 26 -3.16 8.63 8.14
N THR A 27 -3.31 7.89 7.03
CA THR A 27 -2.37 6.85 6.64
C THR A 27 -1.41 7.39 5.58
N ASN A 28 -0.13 7.50 5.95
CA ASN A 28 0.90 7.91 4.99
C ASN A 28 1.51 6.67 4.32
N VAL A 29 1.64 6.67 3.01
CA VAL A 29 2.24 5.55 2.26
C VAL A 29 3.61 5.97 1.76
N ILE A 30 4.64 5.23 2.17
CA ILE A 30 6.03 5.51 1.84
C ILE A 30 6.58 4.35 1.02
N THR A 31 6.89 4.60 -0.25
CA THR A 31 7.65 3.65 -1.07
C THR A 31 9.11 3.70 -0.67
N GLN A 32 9.59 2.67 0.04
CA GLN A 32 10.96 2.60 0.55
C GLN A 32 11.96 2.19 -0.54
N LYS A 33 11.58 1.19 -1.35
CA LYS A 33 12.49 0.56 -2.30
C LYS A 33 11.72 0.08 -3.52
N VAL A 34 12.32 0.30 -4.69
CA VAL A 34 11.85 -0.24 -5.97
C VAL A 34 13.03 -0.94 -6.63
N ILE A 35 12.86 -2.22 -6.96
CA ILE A 35 13.86 -3.01 -7.68
C ILE A 35 13.27 -3.42 -9.02
N ARG A 36 13.96 -3.10 -10.11
CA ARG A 36 13.57 -3.51 -11.46
C ARG A 36 14.56 -4.55 -11.97
N THR A 37 14.09 -5.79 -12.09
CA THR A 37 14.81 -6.88 -12.76
C THR A 37 13.92 -7.47 -13.85
N LYS A 38 13.70 -8.80 -13.87
CA LYS A 38 12.69 -9.46 -14.72
C LYS A 38 11.25 -9.13 -14.29
N SER A 39 11.08 -8.66 -13.06
CA SER A 39 9.81 -8.20 -12.47
C SER A 39 10.07 -6.95 -11.64
N VAL A 40 9.03 -6.17 -11.33
CA VAL A 40 9.14 -5.01 -10.45
C VAL A 40 8.82 -5.40 -9.02
N LYS A 41 9.77 -5.24 -8.10
CA LYS A 41 9.53 -5.40 -6.65
C LYS A 41 9.38 -4.03 -6.01
N ILE A 42 8.28 -3.81 -5.29
CA ILE A 42 7.96 -2.54 -4.65
C ILE A 42 7.73 -2.80 -3.16
N TYR A 43 8.45 -2.09 -2.31
CA TYR A 43 8.35 -2.17 -0.86
C TYR A 43 7.74 -0.87 -0.32
N GLN A 44 6.63 -0.97 0.41
CA GLN A 44 5.93 0.17 0.95
C GLN A 44 5.62 -0.01 2.43
N ASN A 45 5.79 1.08 3.17
CA ASN A 45 5.28 1.21 4.54
C ASN A 45 3.99 2.01 4.53
N LEU A 46 2.96 1.46 5.19
CA LEU A 46 1.73 2.13 5.55
C LEU A 46 1.92 2.63 6.98
N VAL A 47 2.23 3.91 7.12
CA VAL A 47 2.44 4.57 8.41
C VAL A 47 1.09 5.03 8.93
N VAL A 48 0.66 4.46 10.05
CA VAL A 48 -0.61 4.79 10.71
C VAL A 48 -0.37 5.51 12.03
N LYS A 49 -1.36 6.26 12.50
CA LYS A 49 -1.25 7.09 13.71
C LYS A 49 -1.17 6.27 15.01
N ASN A 50 -1.88 5.14 15.07
CA ASN A 50 -1.96 4.34 16.30
C ASN A 50 -2.28 2.85 16.01
N LYS A 51 -2.22 2.03 17.07
CA LYS A 51 -2.53 0.60 16.98
C LYS A 51 -3.97 0.30 16.56
N ASN A 52 -4.93 1.17 16.84
CA ASN A 52 -6.32 0.96 16.40
C ASN A 52 -6.41 1.00 14.87
N GLN A 53 -5.82 2.02 14.26
CA GLN A 53 -5.73 2.11 12.80
C GLN A 53 -4.95 0.96 12.18
N GLN A 54 -3.84 0.56 12.81
CA GLN A 54 -3.08 -0.62 12.39
C GLN A 54 -3.98 -1.86 12.30
N ARG A 55 -4.80 -2.12 13.33
CA ARG A 55 -5.75 -3.24 13.34
C ARG A 55 -6.79 -3.13 12.22
N ILE A 56 -7.28 -1.94 11.92
CA ILE A 56 -8.30 -1.73 10.88
C ILE A 56 -7.70 -1.96 9.48
N ILE A 57 -6.51 -1.41 9.23
CA ILE A 57 -5.78 -1.60 7.96
C ILE A 57 -5.40 -3.07 7.74
N ILE A 58 -4.95 -3.76 8.79
CA ILE A 58 -4.67 -5.21 8.73
C ILE A 58 -5.98 -5.99 8.50
N GLY A 59 -7.02 -5.63 9.25
CA GLY A 59 -8.32 -6.29 9.26
C GLY A 59 -8.25 -7.70 9.87
N LYS A 60 -9.42 -8.34 10.00
CA LYS A 60 -9.53 -9.70 10.57
C LYS A 60 -8.64 -10.67 9.79
N SER A 61 -7.68 -11.28 10.47
CA SER A 61 -6.72 -12.24 9.89
C SER A 61 -5.96 -11.70 8.67
N GLY A 62 -5.70 -10.38 8.60
CA GLY A 62 -4.96 -9.77 7.48
C GLY A 62 -5.78 -9.61 6.19
N LYS A 63 -7.09 -9.89 6.21
CA LYS A 63 -7.92 -9.86 5.00
C LYS A 63 -7.98 -8.48 4.34
N MET A 64 -8.03 -7.41 5.12
CA MET A 64 -8.10 -6.05 4.59
C MET A 64 -6.80 -5.65 3.89
N LEU A 65 -5.65 -5.87 4.54
CA LEU A 65 -4.34 -5.59 3.95
C LEU A 65 -4.11 -6.41 2.67
N LYS A 66 -4.60 -7.65 2.64
CA LYS A 66 -4.56 -8.50 1.44
C LYS A 66 -5.39 -7.91 0.29
N LEU A 67 -6.59 -7.42 0.55
CA LEU A 67 -7.45 -6.77 -0.46
C LEU A 67 -6.79 -5.50 -1.02
N ILE A 68 -6.29 -4.63 -0.13
CA ILE A 68 -5.54 -3.43 -0.48
C ILE A 68 -4.36 -3.80 -1.39
N GLY A 69 -3.51 -4.74 -0.96
CA GLY A 69 -2.35 -5.16 -1.72
C GLY A 69 -2.68 -5.79 -3.07
N GLN A 70 -3.75 -6.59 -3.16
CA GLN A 70 -4.19 -7.19 -4.42
C GLN A 70 -4.66 -6.16 -5.44
N TYR A 71 -5.48 -5.20 -5.01
CA TYR A 71 -5.97 -4.13 -5.87
C TYR A 71 -4.82 -3.23 -6.34
N SER A 72 -3.96 -2.77 -5.42
CA SER A 72 -2.79 -1.95 -5.76
C SER A 72 -1.86 -2.67 -6.73
N ARG A 73 -1.55 -3.95 -6.48
CA ARG A 73 -0.67 -4.75 -7.33
C ARG A 73 -1.24 -4.87 -8.74
N LYS A 74 -2.54 -5.16 -8.89
CA LYS A 74 -3.19 -5.29 -10.20
C LYS A 74 -3.08 -3.98 -11.00
N GLN A 75 -3.39 -2.84 -10.40
CA GLN A 75 -3.25 -1.54 -11.05
C GLN A 75 -1.79 -1.28 -11.47
N LEU A 76 -0.83 -1.54 -10.57
CA LEU A 76 0.58 -1.35 -10.86
C LEU A 76 1.08 -2.26 -12.01
N GLU A 77 0.60 -3.49 -12.11
CA GLU A 77 0.89 -4.40 -13.23
C GLU A 77 0.35 -3.87 -14.56
N GLU A 78 -0.87 -3.36 -14.56
CA GLU A 78 -1.52 -2.78 -15.75
C GLU A 78 -0.78 -1.53 -16.26
N ILE A 79 -0.32 -0.68 -15.34
CA ILE A 79 0.40 0.57 -15.66
C ILE A 79 1.84 0.29 -16.08
N LEU A 80 2.54 -0.60 -15.37
CA LEU A 80 3.96 -0.89 -15.62
C LEU A 80 4.18 -1.91 -16.73
N LYS A 81 3.12 -2.57 -17.21
CA LYS A 81 3.18 -3.65 -18.23
C LYS A 81 4.19 -4.73 -17.85
N SER A 82 4.27 -5.04 -16.56
CA SER A 82 5.23 -6.00 -16.00
C SER A 82 4.66 -6.62 -14.73
N LYS A 83 5.10 -7.84 -14.40
CA LYS A 83 4.73 -8.50 -13.15
C LYS A 83 5.23 -7.69 -11.96
N VAL A 84 4.36 -7.47 -10.96
CA VAL A 84 4.69 -6.68 -9.77
C VAL A 84 4.61 -7.55 -8.52
N HIS A 85 5.66 -7.50 -7.70
CA HIS A 85 5.64 -8.03 -6.34
C HIS A 85 5.57 -6.85 -5.38
N LEU A 86 4.37 -6.59 -4.84
CA LEU A 86 4.12 -5.52 -3.90
C LEU A 86 4.20 -6.06 -2.46
N PHE A 87 5.11 -5.50 -1.67
CA PHE A 87 5.28 -5.80 -0.25
C PHE A 87 4.76 -4.63 0.57
N LEU A 88 3.75 -4.88 1.40
CA LEU A 88 3.15 -3.89 2.28
C LEU A 88 3.47 -4.23 3.73
N ASN A 89 3.99 -3.25 4.47
CA ASN A 89 4.21 -3.35 5.91
C ASN A 89 3.43 -2.24 6.63
N VAL A 90 2.77 -2.55 7.74
CA VAL A 90 1.99 -1.57 8.50
C VAL A 90 2.74 -1.22 9.77
N ILE A 91 3.21 0.03 9.88
CA ILE A 91 3.97 0.52 11.03
C ILE A 91 3.22 1.66 11.71
N VAL A 92 3.32 1.74 13.03
CA VAL A 92 2.80 2.88 13.79
C VAL A 92 3.87 3.98 13.75
N GLY A 93 3.51 5.16 13.26
CA GLY A 93 4.39 6.33 13.34
C GLY A 93 4.49 6.79 14.78
N ASN A 94 5.71 7.04 15.24
CA ASN A 94 5.96 7.68 16.54
C ASN A 94 5.70 9.18 16.44
#